data_AF-A0A137PHS2-F1
#
_entry.id   AF-A0A137PHS2-F1
#
_cell.length_a   1.000
_cell.length_b   1.000
_cell.length_c   1.000
_cell.angle_alpha   90.00
_cell.angle_beta   90.00
_cell.angle_gamma   90.00
#
_symmetry.space_group_name_H-M   'P 1'
#
loop_
_entity.id
_entity.type
_entity.pdbx_description
1 polymer ?
#
loop_
_entity_poly.entity_id
_entity_poly.type
_entity_poly.pdbx_seq_one_letter_code
_entity_poly.pdbx_strand_id
1 'polypeptide(L)'
;MEAMEKLKVDKLRFDKVAEQFSEDKAKAGGSLGWMVRGSMVGPFQDAAFALQPSTCDQPIFTDPPVKTVHGYHIIMVEDRK
;
A
#
# COMPACT_ATOMS: atom_id res chain seq x y z
N MET A 1 3.24 -15.22 0.78
CA MET A 1 3.06 -13.77 0.50
C MET A 1 2.74 -13.64 -0.99
N GLU A 2 1.55 -14.07 -1.40
CA GLU A 2 1.20 -14.13 -2.84
C GLU A 2 0.94 -12.73 -3.44
N ALA A 3 0.41 -11.78 -2.65
CA ALA A 3 0.14 -10.42 -3.10
C ALA A 3 1.42 -9.67 -3.56
N MET A 4 2.50 -9.80 -2.78
CA MET A 4 3.77 -9.13 -3.09
C MET A 4 4.47 -9.74 -4.30
N GLU A 5 4.35 -11.06 -4.47
CA GLU A 5 4.90 -11.75 -5.63
C GLU A 5 4.18 -11.29 -6.90
N LYS A 6 2.85 -11.16 -6.88
CA LYS A 6 2.08 -10.59 -8.01
C LYS A 6 2.45 -9.14 -8.36
N LEU A 7 2.80 -8.32 -7.36
CA LEU A 7 3.26 -6.95 -7.60
C LEU A 7 4.67 -6.91 -8.20
N LYS A 8 5.59 -7.77 -7.74
CA LYS A 8 6.99 -7.77 -8.18
C LYS A 8 7.23 -8.53 -9.47
N VAL A 9 6.63 -9.72 -9.59
CA VAL A 9 6.87 -10.68 -10.67
C VAL A 9 5.93 -10.42 -11.82
N ASP A 10 4.61 -10.48 -11.57
CA ASP A 10 3.60 -10.27 -12.61
C ASP A 10 3.41 -8.79 -12.97
N LYS A 11 3.99 -7.87 -12.19
CA LYS A 11 3.86 -6.41 -12.35
C LYS A 11 2.40 -5.99 -12.51
N LEU A 12 1.52 -6.67 -11.76
CA LEU A 12 0.11 -6.34 -11.76
C LEU A 12 -0.12 -4.97 -11.12
N ARG A 13 -1.15 -4.28 -11.58
CA ARG A 13 -1.55 -2.99 -11.04
C ARG A 13 -1.86 -3.10 -9.55
N PHE A 14 -1.43 -2.10 -8.77
CA PHE A 14 -1.59 -2.12 -7.31
C PHE A 14 -3.06 -2.28 -6.89
N ASP A 15 -3.97 -1.56 -7.54
CA ASP A 15 -5.41 -1.64 -7.28
C ASP A 15 -5.96 -3.06 -7.45
N LYS A 16 -5.54 -3.77 -8.50
CA LYS A 16 -5.99 -5.15 -8.78
C LYS A 16 -5.50 -6.16 -7.76
N VAL A 17 -4.29 -5.97 -7.25
CA VAL A 17 -3.75 -6.83 -6.19
C VAL A 17 -4.48 -6.53 -4.88
N ALA A 18 -4.71 -5.26 -4.56
CA ALA A 18 -5.47 -4.87 -3.38
C ALA A 18 -6.93 -5.36 -3.43
N GLU A 19 -7.59 -5.34 -4.59
CA GLU A 19 -8.95 -5.91 -4.74
C GLU A 19 -9.01 -7.41 -4.41
N GLN A 20 -7.93 -8.15 -4.69
CA GLN A 20 -7.88 -9.60 -4.51
C GLN A 20 -7.39 -10.04 -3.14
N PHE A 21 -6.43 -9.31 -2.56
CA PHE A 21 -5.69 -9.74 -1.37
C PHE A 21 -5.84 -8.81 -0.17
N SER A 22 -6.30 -7.58 -0.35
CA SER A 22 -6.47 -6.68 0.78
C SER A 22 -7.67 -7.10 1.62
N GLU A 23 -7.50 -7.14 2.94
CA GLU A 23 -8.61 -7.32 3.88
C GLU A 23 -9.27 -5.97 4.23
N ASP A 24 -8.61 -4.85 3.92
CA ASP A 24 -9.12 -3.50 4.11
C ASP A 24 -9.32 -2.79 2.77
N LYS A 25 -10.47 -2.12 2.61
CA LYS A 25 -10.85 -1.36 1.40
C LYS A 25 -10.64 -2.10 0.06
N ALA A 26 -10.72 -3.44 0.06
CA ALA A 26 -10.51 -4.27 -1.12
C ALA A 26 -11.37 -3.80 -2.31
N LYS A 27 -12.66 -3.55 -2.09
CA LYS A 27 -13.61 -3.07 -3.12
C LYS A 27 -13.26 -1.71 -3.73
N ALA A 28 -12.39 -0.93 -3.08
CA ALA A 28 -11.89 0.35 -3.56
C ALA A 28 -10.44 0.26 -4.07
N GLY A 29 -9.95 -0.95 -4.37
CA GLY A 29 -8.56 -1.18 -4.78
C GLY A 29 -7.55 -0.81 -3.71
N GLY A 30 -7.92 -0.93 -2.43
CA GLY A 30 -7.07 -0.55 -1.30
C GLY A 30 -6.85 0.96 -1.15
N SER A 31 -7.59 1.79 -1.90
CA SER A 31 -7.46 3.24 -1.79
C SER A 31 -8.01 3.74 -0.45
N LEU A 32 -7.13 4.39 0.30
CA LEU A 32 -7.41 5.04 1.58
C LEU A 32 -7.77 6.52 1.42
N GLY A 33 -7.56 7.09 0.24
CA GLY A 33 -7.70 8.53 -0.01
C GLY A 33 -6.63 9.37 0.69
N TRP A 34 -6.90 10.67 0.84
CA TRP A 34 -5.99 11.60 1.50
C TRP A 34 -5.95 11.35 3.00
N MET A 35 -4.81 10.91 3.50
CA MET A 35 -4.55 10.69 4.91
C MET A 35 -3.74 11.86 5.49
N VAL A 36 -4.15 12.32 6.67
CA VAL A 36 -3.45 13.38 7.41
C VAL A 36 -2.46 12.78 8.40
N ARG A 37 -1.38 13.48 8.68
CA ARG A 37 -0.44 13.04 9.71
C ARG A 37 -1.17 12.90 11.05
N GLY A 38 -1.02 11.75 11.70
CA GLY A 38 -1.69 11.39 12.94
C GLY A 38 -2.96 10.55 12.75
N SER A 39 -3.49 10.38 11.53
CA SER A 39 -4.65 9.51 11.29
C SER A 39 -4.31 8.03 11.10
N MET A 40 -3.02 7.70 10.99
CA MET A 40 -2.52 6.34 10.74
C MET A 40 -1.62 5.86 11.89
N VAL A 41 -1.54 4.55 12.07
CA VAL A 41 -0.64 3.94 13.06
C VAL A 41 0.82 4.27 12.73
N GLY A 42 1.64 4.52 13.75
CA GLY A 42 3.02 5.01 13.61
C GLY A 42 3.85 4.29 12.53
N PRO A 43 3.97 2.95 12.55
CA PRO A 43 4.75 2.21 11.55
C PRO A 43 4.21 2.36 10.13
N PHE A 44 2.88 2.42 9.96
CA PHE A 44 2.25 2.63 8.67
C PHE A 44 2.55 4.03 8.15
N GLN A 45 2.38 5.03 9.01
CA GLN A 45 2.63 6.42 8.68
C GLN A 45 4.10 6.62 8.26
N ASP A 46 5.05 6.16 9.07
CA ASP A 46 6.47 6.38 8.82
C ASP A 46 6.90 5.76 7.49
N ALA A 47 6.39 4.56 7.18
CA ALA A 47 6.62 3.91 5.91
C ALA A 47 5.96 4.65 4.73
N ALA A 48 4.72 5.10 4.88
CA ALA A 48 4.04 5.91 3.85
C ALA A 48 4.81 7.21 3.56
N PHE A 49 5.28 7.93 4.58
CA PHE A 49 6.03 9.16 4.39
C PHE A 49 7.44 8.95 3.83
N ALA A 50 8.04 7.78 4.07
CA ALA A 50 9.34 7.41 3.50
C ALA A 50 9.27 7.03 2.01
N LEU A 51 8.09 6.63 1.52
CA LEU A 51 7.89 6.30 0.12
C LEU A 51 7.82 7.56 -0.75
N GLN A 52 8.29 7.40 -1.99
CA GLN A 52 8.08 8.40 -3.03
C GLN A 52 6.70 8.21 -3.65
N PRO A 53 5.98 9.30 -3.97
CA PRO A 53 4.74 9.22 -4.74
C PRO A 53 4.93 8.47 -6.06
N SER A 54 3.96 7.64 -6.41
CA SER A 54 4.00 6.73 -7.55
C SER A 54 2.59 6.46 -8.08
N THR A 55 2.45 5.58 -9.08
CA THR A 55 1.14 5.29 -9.70
C THR A 55 0.80 3.82 -9.60
N CYS A 56 -0.48 3.44 -9.69
CA CYS A 56 -0.89 2.03 -9.66
C CYS A 56 -0.25 1.18 -10.78
N ASP A 57 0.12 1.78 -11.91
CA ASP A 57 0.79 1.11 -13.04
C ASP A 57 2.29 0.90 -12.79
N GLN A 58 2.93 1.83 -12.09
CA GLN A 58 4.33 1.77 -11.68
C GLN A 58 4.46 2.05 -10.18
N PRO A 59 4.00 1.12 -9.34
CA PRO A 59 3.87 1.40 -7.91
C PRO A 59 5.22 1.31 -7.22
N ILE A 60 5.54 2.33 -6.43
CA ILE A 60 6.63 2.29 -5.45
C ILE A 60 5.97 1.94 -4.12
N PHE A 61 6.24 0.73 -3.64
CA PHE A 61 5.61 0.19 -2.45
C PHE A 61 6.64 -0.31 -1.43
N THR A 62 6.18 -0.50 -0.20
CA THR A 62 7.02 -0.99 0.90
C THR A 62 7.51 -2.42 0.67
N ASP A 63 8.82 -2.61 0.72
CA ASP A 63 9.48 -3.92 0.67
C ASP A 63 10.61 -4.00 1.70
N PRO A 64 10.49 -4.82 2.76
CA PRO A 64 9.41 -5.78 3.07
C PRO A 64 8.08 -5.12 3.53
N PRO A 65 6.97 -5.89 3.66
CA PRO A 65 5.70 -5.36 4.17
C PRO A 65 5.80 -4.84 5.60
N VAL A 66 5.03 -3.79 5.90
CA VAL A 66 5.04 -3.11 7.19
C VAL A 66 4.15 -3.87 8.16
N LYS A 67 4.72 -4.30 9.29
CA LYS A 67 3.95 -4.93 10.37
C LYS A 67 3.34 -3.87 11.28
N THR A 68 2.03 -3.93 11.47
CA THR A 68 1.28 -3.10 12.43
C THR A 68 0.45 -3.98 13.37
N VAL A 69 -0.31 -3.36 14.28
CA VAL A 69 -1.28 -4.05 15.13
C VAL A 69 -2.41 -4.73 14.33
N HIS A 70 -2.67 -4.29 13.10
CA HIS A 70 -3.71 -4.84 12.23
C HIS A 70 -3.20 -5.96 11.31
N GLY A 71 -1.88 -6.23 11.29
CA GLY A 71 -1.29 -7.24 10.43
C GLY A 71 -0.15 -6.70 9.57
N TYR A 72 -0.02 -7.21 8.34
CA TYR A 72 1.01 -6.80 7.39
C TYR A 72 0.40 -5.93 6.29
N HIS A 73 1.06 -4.81 6.01
CA HIS A 73 0.59 -3.83 5.03
C HIS A 73 1.64 -3.64 3.95
N ILE A 74 1.21 -3.71 2.70
CA ILE A 74 1.96 -3.22 1.56
C ILE A 74 1.40 -1.83 1.26
N ILE A 75 2.23 -0.80 1.36
CA ILE A 75 1.81 0.59 1.26
C ILE A 75 2.36 1.17 -0.03
N MET A 76 1.55 1.92 -0.76
CA MET A 76 1.92 2.74 -1.91
C MET A 76 1.36 4.15 -1.69
N VAL A 77 2.10 5.17 -2.10
CA VAL A 77 1.64 6.56 -2.04
C VAL A 77 1.41 7.08 -3.44
N GLU A 78 0.22 7.62 -3.71
CA GLU A 78 -0.11 8.25 -4.99
C GLU A 78 0.37 9.71 -5.05
N ASP A 79 0.21 10.45 -3.95
CA ASP A 79 0.59 11.85 -3.86
C ASP A 79 0.88 12.27 -2.41
N ARG A 80 1.66 13.34 -2.20
CA ARG A 80 2.03 13.87 -0.88
C ARG A 80 2.02 15.40 -0.89
N LYS A 81 1.37 16.00 0.11
CA LYS A 81 1.25 17.45 0.30
C LYS A 81 1.71 17.90 1.68
#